data_AF-A0A4R8RNM1-F1
#
_entry.id   AF-A0A4R8RNM1-F1
#
_cell.length_a   1.000
_cell.length_b   1.000
_cell.length_c   1.000
_cell.angle_alpha   90.00
_cell.angle_beta   90.00
_cell.angle_gamma   90.00
#
_symmetry.space_group_name_H-M   'P 1'
#
loop_
_entity.id
_entity.type
_entity.pdbx_description
1 polymer ?
#
loop_
_entity_poly.entity_id
_entity_poly.type
_entity_poly.pdbx_seq_one_letter_code
_entity_poly.pdbx_strand_id
1 'polypeptide(L)'
;MTVKPTMSAEEEPSAHKRTASSTSALPSPPPAKRTPNNLPPNRRTFPHAAALVFYRDGEDSTSSTSVLGVYADLADANDKVRKLAEEQGSPLEASRNDLEPARWSAPDGAACWVEVHVVTPKKIVKREVSPKEEPVKKLYDSEEGEDPDVEEEEGGHYD
;
A
#
# COMPACT_ATOMS: atom_id res chain seq x y z
N MET A 1 -46.11 44.16 53.14
CA MET A 1 -46.48 42.74 52.99
C MET A 1 -45.31 41.87 53.39
N THR A 2 -45.63 40.79 54.09
CA THR A 2 -44.87 40.14 55.16
C THR A 2 -43.80 39.15 54.69
N VAL A 3 -42.74 39.03 55.50
CA VAL A 3 -41.59 38.12 55.38
C VAL A 3 -41.84 36.75 56.04
N LYS A 4 -41.03 35.74 55.64
CA LYS A 4 -40.62 34.47 56.32
C LYS A 4 -41.40 33.17 55.99
N PRO A 5 -40.84 31.97 56.26
CA PRO A 5 -39.45 31.47 56.10
C PRO A 5 -39.34 29.98 55.65
N THR A 6 -38.08 29.52 55.53
CA THR A 6 -37.49 28.18 55.34
C THR A 6 -37.69 27.17 56.51
N MET A 7 -37.45 25.87 56.23
CA MET A 7 -37.22 24.68 57.12
C MET A 7 -38.48 23.97 57.63
N SER A 8 -38.60 22.64 57.75
CA SER A 8 -37.66 21.51 57.71
C SER A 8 -38.41 20.17 57.60
N ALA A 9 -37.69 19.15 57.09
CA ALA A 9 -37.58 17.76 57.54
C ALA A 9 -38.81 16.96 58.00
N GLU A 10 -39.03 15.79 57.38
CA GLU A 10 -39.35 14.54 58.11
C GLU A 10 -38.69 13.34 57.39
N GLU A 11 -38.10 12.48 58.20
CA GLU A 11 -37.16 11.39 57.89
C GLU A 11 -37.79 10.07 58.40
N GLU A 12 -37.90 9.07 57.50
CA GLU A 12 -37.96 7.60 57.73
C GLU A 12 -39.06 7.02 58.69
N PRO A 13 -39.28 5.69 58.86
CA PRO A 13 -38.53 4.50 58.39
C PRO A 13 -39.39 3.30 57.89
N SER A 14 -38.70 2.16 57.63
CA SER A 14 -39.23 0.77 57.66
C SER A 14 -39.72 0.22 56.31
N ALA A 15 -39.40 -0.99 55.82
CA ALA A 15 -38.85 -2.19 56.43
C ALA A 15 -38.59 -3.27 55.33
N HIS A 16 -37.49 -4.04 55.48
CA HIS A 16 -37.33 -5.46 55.15
C HIS A 16 -37.61 -5.99 53.71
N LYS A 17 -36.57 -6.47 53.02
CA LYS A 17 -36.34 -7.89 52.63
C LYS A 17 -35.32 -8.02 51.49
N ARG A 18 -34.24 -8.74 51.79
CA ARG A 18 -33.66 -9.88 51.03
C ARG A 18 -33.45 -9.77 49.51
N THR A 19 -32.17 -9.93 49.17
CA THR A 19 -31.60 -10.83 48.14
C THR A 19 -31.67 -10.47 46.66
N ALA A 20 -30.49 -10.64 46.06
CA ALA A 20 -30.18 -11.02 44.69
C ALA A 20 -29.80 -9.89 43.73
N SER A 21 -28.57 -10.02 43.26
CA SER A 21 -27.94 -9.39 42.11
C SER A 21 -28.91 -9.21 40.94
N SER A 22 -29.04 -7.98 40.46
CA SER A 22 -29.53 -7.73 39.12
C SER A 22 -28.34 -7.33 38.26
N THR A 23 -27.65 -8.34 37.73
CA THR A 23 -26.69 -8.15 36.64
C THR A 23 -27.51 -7.74 35.42
N SER A 24 -27.56 -6.44 35.13
CA SER A 24 -28.21 -5.96 33.91
C SER A 24 -27.37 -6.44 32.72
N ALA A 25 -27.77 -7.56 32.12
CA ALA A 25 -27.26 -8.01 30.84
C ALA A 25 -27.69 -6.99 29.78
N LEU A 26 -26.82 -6.04 29.49
CA LEU A 26 -26.92 -5.26 28.27
C LEU A 26 -26.90 -6.25 27.09
N PRO A 27 -27.78 -6.09 26.09
CA PRO A 27 -27.69 -6.89 24.88
C PRO A 27 -26.30 -6.69 24.28
N SER A 28 -25.57 -7.79 24.04
CA SER A 28 -24.26 -7.69 23.39
C SER A 28 -24.43 -6.96 22.06
N PRO A 29 -23.53 -6.02 21.71
CA PRO A 29 -23.57 -5.42 20.39
C PRO A 29 -23.57 -6.52 19.32
N PRO A 30 -24.31 -6.34 18.20
CA PRO A 30 -24.35 -7.32 17.13
C PRO A 30 -22.91 -7.62 16.68
N PRO A 31 -22.60 -8.85 16.24
CA PRO A 31 -21.25 -9.21 15.81
C PRO A 31 -20.86 -8.21 14.72
N ALA A 32 -19.85 -7.39 15.02
CA ALA A 32 -19.29 -6.47 14.05
C ALA A 32 -19.02 -7.27 12.79
N LYS A 33 -19.74 -6.95 11.71
CA LYS A 33 -19.42 -7.45 10.37
C LYS A 33 -17.93 -7.17 10.22
N ARG A 34 -17.13 -8.24 10.17
CA ARG A 34 -15.66 -8.19 10.14
C ARG A 34 -15.28 -7.08 9.19
N THR A 35 -14.78 -5.98 9.73
CA THR A 35 -14.15 -4.94 8.93
C THR A 35 -13.08 -5.68 8.12
N PRO A 36 -13.09 -5.64 6.78
CA PRO A 36 -11.98 -6.20 6.04
C PRO A 36 -10.75 -5.52 6.60
N ASN A 37 -9.80 -6.32 7.08
CA ASN A 37 -8.56 -5.83 7.65
C ASN A 37 -7.95 -4.91 6.59
N ASN A 38 -8.02 -3.59 6.78
CA ASN A 38 -7.70 -2.60 5.75
C ASN A 38 -6.18 -2.45 5.56
N LEU A 39 -5.42 -3.40 6.11
CA LEU A 39 -4.01 -3.53 5.92
C LEU A 39 -3.78 -4.19 4.55
N PRO A 40 -2.92 -3.62 3.70
CA PRO A 40 -2.59 -4.23 2.43
C PRO A 40 -2.10 -5.67 2.66
N PRO A 41 -2.46 -6.61 1.78
CA PRO A 41 -2.05 -8.00 1.91
C PRO A 41 -0.52 -8.08 2.01
N ASN A 42 -0.04 -8.65 3.12
CA ASN A 42 1.38 -8.83 3.34
C ASN A 42 1.94 -9.75 2.23
N ARG A 43 2.96 -9.29 1.49
CA ARG A 43 3.60 -10.10 0.41
C ARG A 43 4.12 -11.44 0.91
N ARG A 44 4.41 -11.57 2.21
CA ARG A 44 4.84 -12.85 2.81
C ARG A 44 3.72 -13.88 2.90
N THR A 45 2.46 -13.47 3.00
CA THR A 45 1.29 -14.36 3.03
C THR A 45 0.63 -14.49 1.66
N PHE A 46 0.83 -13.52 0.76
CA PHE A 46 0.29 -13.51 -0.59
C PHE A 46 1.40 -13.28 -1.62
N PRO A 47 2.01 -14.35 -2.17
CA PRO A 47 3.09 -14.22 -3.14
C PRO A 47 2.65 -13.55 -4.46
N HIS A 48 1.33 -13.45 -4.66
CA HIS A 48 0.71 -12.86 -5.84
C HIS A 48 -0.33 -11.83 -5.36
N ALA A 49 0.13 -10.62 -5.08
CA ALA A 49 -0.74 -9.46 -4.89
C ALA A 49 -0.52 -8.49 -6.07
N ALA A 50 -1.57 -7.81 -6.49
CA ALA A 50 -1.52 -6.78 -7.52
C ALA A 50 -2.17 -5.51 -6.99
N ALA A 51 -1.56 -4.36 -7.28
CA ALA A 51 -2.12 -3.05 -6.99
C ALA A 51 -2.83 -2.52 -8.25
N LEU A 52 -4.12 -2.25 -8.15
CA LEU A 52 -4.94 -1.70 -9.23
C LEU A 52 -5.16 -0.22 -8.99
N VAL A 53 -4.99 0.59 -10.04
CA VAL A 53 -5.31 2.02 -10.02
C VAL A 53 -6.68 2.22 -10.65
N PHE A 54 -7.59 2.80 -9.90
CA PHE A 54 -8.94 3.12 -10.34
C PHE A 54 -9.09 4.62 -10.58
N TYR A 55 -9.97 4.98 -11.51
CA TYR A 55 -10.39 6.35 -11.75
C TYR A 55 -11.90 6.40 -11.92
N ARG A 56 -12.54 7.39 -11.32
CA ARG A 56 -13.94 7.72 -11.48
C ARG A 56 -14.05 9.17 -11.92
N ASP A 57 -14.85 9.41 -12.94
CA ASP A 57 -15.13 10.75 -13.46
C ASP A 57 -16.46 11.25 -12.86
N GLY A 58 -16.39 12.20 -11.93
CA GLY A 58 -17.56 12.76 -11.24
C GLY A 58 -18.18 11.90 -10.13
N GLU A 59 -19.22 12.45 -9.50
CA GLU A 59 -19.98 11.84 -8.39
C GLU A 59 -21.41 11.42 -8.80
N ASP A 60 -21.78 11.61 -10.07
CA ASP A 60 -23.12 11.29 -10.56
C ASP A 60 -23.44 9.79 -10.49
N SER A 61 -24.74 9.47 -10.44
CA SER A 61 -25.22 8.08 -10.45
C SER A 61 -24.88 7.32 -11.73
N THR A 62 -24.43 8.03 -12.77
CA THR A 62 -23.93 7.48 -14.04
C THR A 62 -22.40 7.41 -14.12
N SER A 63 -21.68 7.86 -13.08
CA SER A 63 -20.22 7.89 -13.08
C SER A 63 -19.65 6.47 -13.11
N SER A 64 -18.93 6.15 -14.19
CA SER A 64 -18.25 4.87 -14.35
C SER A 64 -16.90 4.88 -13.63
N THR A 65 -16.55 3.74 -13.02
CA THR A 65 -15.20 3.52 -12.48
C THR A 65 -14.41 2.68 -13.47
N SER A 66 -13.25 3.20 -13.89
CA SER A 66 -12.34 2.56 -14.84
C SER A 66 -11.06 2.12 -14.15
N VAL A 67 -10.47 1.02 -14.61
CA VAL A 67 -9.13 0.58 -14.18
C VAL A 67 -8.11 1.22 -15.12
N LEU A 68 -7.25 2.08 -14.59
CA LEU A 68 -6.20 2.75 -15.36
C LEU A 68 -4.94 1.89 -15.52
N GLY A 69 -4.67 1.00 -14.57
CA GLY A 69 -3.48 0.18 -14.59
C GLY A 69 -3.46 -0.89 -13.51
N VAL A 70 -2.59 -1.89 -13.73
CA VAL A 70 -2.32 -2.99 -12.81
C VAL A 70 -0.83 -3.06 -12.59
N TYR A 71 -0.41 -3.05 -11.32
CA TYR A 71 0.98 -2.95 -10.90
C TYR A 71 1.34 -4.11 -9.98
N ALA A 72 2.59 -4.57 -10.07
CA ALA A 72 3.10 -5.62 -9.20
C ALA A 72 3.43 -5.09 -7.80
N ASP A 73 3.83 -3.81 -7.71
CA ASP A 73 4.22 -3.15 -6.47
C ASP A 73 3.32 -1.94 -6.18
N LEU A 74 3.08 -1.71 -4.88
CA LEU A 74 2.22 -0.62 -4.40
C LEU A 74 2.84 0.76 -4.68
N ALA A 75 4.17 0.88 -4.57
CA ALA A 75 4.88 2.14 -4.82
C ALA A 75 4.64 2.65 -6.25
N ASP A 76 4.76 1.78 -7.26
CA ASP A 76 4.52 2.15 -8.66
C ASP A 76 3.07 2.61 -8.90
N ALA A 77 2.10 1.93 -8.27
CA ALA A 77 0.70 2.33 -8.35
C ALA A 77 0.48 3.69 -7.65
N ASN A 78 1.08 3.91 -6.49
CA ASN A 78 1.01 5.17 -5.76
C ASN A 78 1.64 6.32 -6.54
N ASP A 79 2.80 6.10 -7.17
CA ASP A 79 3.44 7.08 -8.05
C ASP A 79 2.54 7.46 -9.22
N LYS A 80 1.83 6.49 -9.82
CA LYS A 80 0.86 6.77 -10.88
C LYS A 80 -0.28 7.66 -10.39
N VAL A 81 -0.82 7.37 -9.21
CA VAL A 81 -1.90 8.18 -8.60
C VAL A 81 -1.41 9.59 -8.28
N ARG A 82 -0.21 9.74 -7.70
CA ARG A 82 0.39 11.05 -7.41
C ARG A 82 0.59 11.88 -8.67
N LYS A 83 1.11 11.27 -9.74
CA LYS A 83 1.29 11.93 -11.03
C LYS A 83 -0.04 12.41 -11.62
N LEU A 84 -1.09 11.58 -11.57
CA LEU A 84 -2.42 11.97 -12.06
C LEU A 84 -3.01 13.11 -11.21
N ALA A 85 -2.80 13.08 -9.91
CA ALA A 85 -3.27 14.14 -9.01
C ALA A 85 -2.54 15.48 -9.30
N GLU A 86 -1.24 15.44 -9.58
CA GLU A 86 -0.45 16.60 -10.01
C GLU A 86 -0.93 17.15 -11.37
N GLU A 87 -1.16 16.28 -12.35
CA GLU A 87 -1.71 16.64 -13.67
C GLU A 87 -3.09 17.33 -13.57
N GLN A 88 -3.88 17.00 -12.54
CA GLN A 88 -5.20 17.56 -12.24
C GLN A 88 -5.15 18.76 -11.29
N GLY A 89 -3.96 19.25 -10.92
CA GLY A 89 -3.79 20.41 -10.06
C GLY A 89 -4.05 20.17 -8.56
N SER A 90 -4.09 18.91 -8.13
CA SER A 90 -4.27 18.49 -6.73
C SER A 90 -3.11 17.61 -6.27
N PRO A 91 -1.88 18.13 -6.16
CA PRO A 91 -0.69 17.33 -5.84
C PRO A 91 -0.86 16.61 -4.49
N LEU A 92 -0.53 15.31 -4.47
CA LEU A 92 -0.46 14.52 -3.25
C LEU A 92 0.97 14.54 -2.71
N GLU A 93 1.12 14.84 -1.42
CA GLU A 93 2.40 14.70 -0.74
C GLU A 93 2.93 13.26 -0.84
N ALA A 94 4.20 13.13 -1.17
CA ALA A 94 4.86 11.82 -1.15
C ALA A 94 4.96 11.35 0.30
N SER A 95 4.24 10.29 0.64
CA SER A 95 4.41 9.65 1.95
C SER A 95 5.80 9.05 2.04
N ARG A 96 6.52 9.31 3.13
CA ARG A 96 7.80 8.61 3.43
C ARG A 96 7.61 7.11 3.58
N ASN A 97 6.38 6.67 3.80
CA ASN A 97 5.97 5.28 3.87
C ASN A 97 4.94 5.02 2.76
N ASP A 98 5.38 4.57 1.57
CA ASP A 98 4.53 4.08 0.47
C ASP A 98 3.86 2.72 0.79
N LEU A 99 3.54 2.50 2.07
CA LEU A 99 2.88 1.31 2.57
C LEU A 99 1.36 1.43 2.48
N GLU A 100 0.83 2.65 2.35
CA GLU A 100 -0.60 2.90 2.25
C GLU A 100 -1.02 3.15 0.80
N PRO A 101 -2.15 2.58 0.35
CA PRO A 101 -2.70 2.86 -0.97
C PRO A 101 -3.06 4.34 -1.13
N ALA A 102 -2.48 4.98 -2.15
CA ALA A 102 -2.74 6.38 -2.44
C ALA A 102 -4.18 6.58 -2.90
N ARG A 103 -4.77 7.72 -2.52
CA ARG A 103 -6.11 8.14 -2.94
C ARG A 103 -6.19 9.64 -3.00
N TRP A 104 -6.83 10.16 -4.04
CA TRP A 104 -7.19 11.55 -4.16
C TRP A 104 -8.61 11.70 -4.70
N SER A 105 -9.21 12.86 -4.47
CA SER A 105 -10.54 13.21 -4.95
C SER A 105 -10.57 14.70 -5.22
N ALA A 106 -11.04 15.09 -6.40
CA ALA A 106 -11.23 16.48 -6.78
C ALA A 106 -12.62 16.99 -6.35
N PRO A 107 -12.78 18.33 -6.27
CA PRO A 107 -14.06 18.96 -5.95
C PRO A 107 -15.17 18.73 -6.99
N ASP A 108 -14.82 18.34 -8.21
CA ASP A 108 -15.75 18.01 -9.29
C ASP A 108 -16.32 16.58 -9.18
N GLY A 109 -15.93 15.84 -8.15
CA GLY A 109 -16.34 14.47 -7.90
C GLY A 109 -15.43 13.42 -8.54
N ALA A 110 -14.46 13.83 -9.37
CA ALA A 110 -13.46 12.93 -9.91
C ALA A 110 -12.60 12.35 -8.78
N ALA A 111 -12.26 11.08 -8.87
CA ALA A 111 -11.48 10.40 -7.85
C ALA A 111 -10.56 9.36 -8.48
N CYS A 112 -9.37 9.21 -7.91
CA CYS A 112 -8.49 8.12 -8.28
C CYS A 112 -7.76 7.56 -7.05
N TRP A 113 -7.68 6.23 -7.00
CA TRP A 113 -7.23 5.51 -5.83
C TRP A 113 -6.59 4.18 -6.21
N VAL A 114 -5.77 3.67 -5.30
CA VAL A 114 -5.16 2.35 -5.40
C VAL A 114 -5.95 1.36 -4.54
N GLU A 115 -6.19 0.16 -5.05
CA GLU A 115 -6.59 -0.99 -4.24
C GLU A 115 -5.63 -2.16 -4.46
N VAL A 116 -5.31 -2.88 -3.39
CA VAL A 116 -4.46 -4.05 -3.46
C VAL A 116 -5.31 -5.31 -3.41
N HIS A 117 -5.19 -6.14 -4.43
CA HIS A 117 -5.96 -7.36 -4.60
C HIS A 117 -5.03 -8.58 -4.53
N VAL A 118 -5.45 -9.58 -3.76
CA VAL A 118 -4.80 -10.89 -3.78
C VAL A 118 -5.23 -11.64 -5.03
N VAL A 119 -4.26 -12.13 -5.79
CA VAL A 119 -4.50 -12.85 -7.03
C VAL A 119 -4.12 -14.31 -6.84
N THR A 120 -5.07 -15.23 -7.09
CA THR A 120 -4.79 -16.66 -7.11
C THR A 120 -4.58 -17.10 -8.56
N PRO A 121 -3.34 -17.40 -9.00
CA PRO A 121 -3.11 -17.84 -10.37
C PRO A 121 -3.75 -19.20 -10.60
N LYS A 122 -4.56 -19.32 -11.67
CA LYS A 122 -5.15 -20.62 -12.06
C LYS A 122 -4.13 -21.58 -12.66
N LYS A 123 -3.08 -21.05 -13.28
CA LYS A 123 -1.97 -21.78 -13.88
C LYS A 123 -0.69 -20.99 -13.68
N ILE A 124 0.38 -21.67 -13.27
CA ILE A 124 1.72 -21.09 -13.16
C ILE A 124 2.55 -21.76 -14.25
N VAL A 125 2.97 -20.98 -15.25
CA VAL A 125 3.84 -21.46 -16.32
C VAL A 125 5.28 -21.21 -15.88
N LYS A 126 6.13 -22.24 -15.93
CA LYS A 126 7.56 -22.06 -15.67
C LYS A 126 8.14 -21.23 -16.80
N ARG A 127 8.87 -20.16 -16.45
CA ARG A 127 9.68 -19.44 -17.43
C ARG A 127 10.84 -20.37 -17.83
N GLU A 128 10.81 -20.89 -19.05
CA GLU A 128 11.98 -21.55 -19.62
C GLU A 128 13.02 -20.47 -19.91
N VAL A 129 13.92 -20.27 -18.95
CA VAL A 129 15.17 -19.54 -19.18
C VAL A 129 16.09 -20.57 -19.82
N SER A 130 16.19 -20.55 -21.15
CA SER A 130 17.21 -21.30 -21.85
C SER A 130 18.57 -20.90 -21.27
N PRO A 131 19.38 -21.86 -20.77
CA PRO A 131 20.74 -21.56 -20.38
C PRO A 131 21.46 -20.98 -21.60
N LYS A 132 22.07 -19.81 -21.48
CA LYS A 132 23.10 -19.39 -22.43
C LYS A 132 24.28 -20.35 -22.23
N GLU A 133 24.32 -21.42 -23.01
CA GLU A 133 25.54 -22.11 -23.47
C GLU A 133 26.50 -21.03 -24.03
N GLU A 134 27.79 -20.88 -23.70
CA GLU A 134 28.81 -21.70 -23.04
C GLU A 134 29.90 -20.77 -22.42
N PRO A 135 30.72 -21.28 -21.48
CA PRO A 135 31.95 -20.61 -21.07
C PRO A 135 33.01 -20.71 -22.18
N VAL A 136 33.45 -19.58 -22.74
CA VAL A 136 34.61 -19.54 -23.64
C VAL A 136 35.87 -19.88 -22.83
N LYS A 137 36.20 -21.17 -22.74
CA LYS A 137 37.53 -21.65 -22.38
C LYS A 137 38.42 -21.53 -23.62
N LYS A 138 39.16 -20.43 -23.72
CA LYS A 138 40.39 -20.36 -24.52
C LYS A 138 41.51 -19.82 -23.64
N LEU A 139 41.95 -20.65 -22.70
CA LEU A 139 43.37 -20.68 -22.34
C LEU A 139 44.02 -21.61 -23.36
N TYR A 140 44.63 -21.04 -24.39
CA TYR A 140 45.70 -21.73 -25.09
C TYR A 140 47.02 -21.22 -24.54
N ASP A 141 47.89 -22.19 -24.30
CA ASP A 141 49.16 -22.15 -23.59
C ASP A 141 50.12 -21.04 -24.01
N SER A 142 50.87 -20.55 -23.03
CA SER A 142 52.12 -19.82 -23.20
C SER A 142 53.24 -20.85 -23.40
N GLU A 143 53.90 -20.90 -24.57
CA GLU A 143 55.30 -21.35 -24.78
C GLU A 143 55.62 -21.38 -26.31
N GLU A 144 56.88 -21.12 -26.66
CA GLU A 144 57.48 -20.88 -28.01
C GLU A 144 57.21 -19.48 -28.58
N GLY A 145 58.18 -18.59 -28.79
CA GLY A 145 59.63 -18.72 -28.85
C GLY A 145 60.14 -17.67 -29.85
N GLU A 146 61.26 -17.03 -29.50
CA GLU A 146 62.15 -16.25 -30.37
C GLU A 146 61.79 -14.78 -30.70
N ASP A 147 62.54 -13.86 -30.06
CA ASP A 147 62.79 -12.49 -30.53
C ASP A 147 63.34 -12.51 -31.97
N PRO A 148 62.93 -11.54 -32.79
CA PRO A 148 63.95 -10.79 -33.51
C PRO A 148 63.63 -9.28 -33.60
N ASP A 149 64.51 -8.51 -32.95
CA ASP A 149 65.32 -7.42 -33.52
C ASP A 149 64.66 -6.27 -34.33
N VAL A 150 65.07 -5.05 -33.93
CA VAL A 150 65.28 -3.84 -34.77
C VAL A 150 63.97 -3.04 -35.07
N GLU A 151 63.83 -1.73 -34.83
CA GLU A 151 64.73 -0.60 -35.06
C GLU A 151 64.31 0.65 -34.24
N GLU A 152 65.25 1.58 -34.08
CA GLU A 152 65.22 2.87 -33.36
C GLU A 152 64.18 3.89 -33.90
N GLU A 153 63.72 4.83 -33.05
CA GLU A 153 63.54 6.29 -33.32
C GLU A 153 62.86 6.93 -32.07
N GLU A 154 63.59 7.52 -31.13
CA GLU A 154 63.99 8.94 -31.07
C GLU A 154 62.82 9.96 -30.97
N GLY A 155 62.79 10.68 -29.83
CA GLY A 155 62.13 11.99 -29.68
C GLY A 155 60.60 11.95 -29.54
N GLY A 156 59.95 12.69 -28.65
CA GLY A 156 60.29 13.87 -27.90
C GLY A 156 58.96 14.43 -27.38
N HIS A 157 58.99 14.92 -26.15
CA HIS A 157 57.86 15.46 -25.41
C HIS A 157 57.15 16.59 -26.19
N TYR A 158 55.83 16.50 -26.35
CA TYR A 158 54.98 17.56 -26.89
C TYR A 158 54.93 18.75 -25.92
N ASP A 159 54.88 19.97 -26.46
CA ASP A 159 54.26 21.13 -25.82
C ASP A 159 52.87 21.33 -26.44
#